data_AF-A0A7G2FGJ9-F1
#
_entry.id   AF-A0A7G2FGJ9-F1
#
_cell.length_a   1.000
_cell.length_b   1.000
_cell.length_c   1.000
_cell.angle_alpha   90.00
_cell.angle_beta   90.00
_cell.angle_gamma   90.00
#
_symmetry.space_group_name_H-M   'P 1'
#
loop_
_entity.id
_entity.type
_entity.pdbx_description
1 polymer ?
#
loop_
_entity_poly.entity_id
_entity_poly.type
_entity_poly.pdbx_seq_one_letter_code
_entity_poly.pdbx_strand_id
1 'polypeptide(L)'
;MGRSNSQCPSHWILLCFFISSQFWGFSLPSSIIQQNLEGFKDPEDGFHEIHCSRERSRVAWKIIQEYLMPYVEKERYQLPSTCRVHRDNDIYREQEEHKLRSDINEWRCGFCKKAFYEEKYLDKHFDSRHYNLLNASHGKCLADLCGALHCDLVVDTARLKSKCNPAAAAKNRHLCESLANSCFPVNKGPSANRLHGGSKPLSQKPKKRSIVYIIFSITVLVVLLLYYSFVYLFRRGLKRRSQDLKRIRHNGLKKKPF
;
A
#
# COMPACT_ATOMS: atom_id res chain seq x y z
N MET A 1 -30.42 24.69 -59.72
CA MET A 1 -29.88 23.33 -59.52
C MET A 1 -29.27 23.28 -58.12
N GLY A 2 -29.83 22.59 -57.12
CA GLY A 2 -29.93 21.13 -56.99
C GLY A 2 -28.80 20.64 -56.05
N ARG A 3 -28.94 20.76 -54.72
CA ARG A 3 -29.41 19.76 -53.72
C ARG A 3 -28.51 18.52 -53.54
N SER A 4 -27.95 18.35 -52.34
CA SER A 4 -28.00 17.14 -51.48
C SER A 4 -26.94 17.28 -50.36
N ASN A 5 -27.28 17.62 -49.10
CA ASN A 5 -27.90 16.84 -48.01
C ASN A 5 -27.10 15.64 -47.48
N SER A 6 -26.75 15.72 -46.17
CA SER A 6 -27.07 14.82 -45.04
C SER A 6 -25.87 14.78 -44.06
N GLN A 7 -25.80 15.54 -42.97
CA GLN A 7 -26.61 15.56 -41.74
C GLN A 7 -26.40 14.33 -40.85
N CYS A 8 -25.77 14.52 -39.67
CA CYS A 8 -26.43 14.18 -38.40
C CYS A 8 -25.77 14.86 -37.17
N PRO A 9 -26.55 15.25 -36.14
CA PRO A 9 -26.17 16.13 -35.03
C PRO A 9 -26.24 15.44 -33.65
N SER A 10 -25.68 16.04 -32.60
CA SER A 10 -26.16 15.89 -31.20
C SER A 10 -25.39 16.80 -30.24
N HIS A 11 -25.48 18.11 -30.47
CA HIS A 11 -24.99 19.16 -29.58
C HIS A 11 -26.13 19.74 -28.71
N TRP A 12 -27.14 18.91 -28.40
CA TRP A 12 -28.44 19.30 -27.83
C TRP A 12 -28.87 18.46 -26.60
N ILE A 13 -27.94 18.16 -25.67
CA ILE A 13 -28.31 17.55 -24.38
C ILE A 13 -27.71 18.31 -23.17
N LEU A 14 -26.80 19.26 -23.37
CA LEU A 14 -25.99 19.79 -22.27
C LEU A 14 -26.40 21.16 -21.68
N LEU A 15 -27.49 21.82 -22.13
CA LEU A 15 -27.70 23.22 -21.74
C LEU A 15 -29.13 23.70 -21.40
N CYS A 16 -30.12 22.82 -21.18
CA CYS A 16 -31.49 23.27 -20.84
C CYS A 16 -32.22 22.48 -19.73
N PHE A 17 -31.53 21.93 -18.73
CA PHE A 17 -32.19 21.41 -17.52
C PHE A 17 -31.64 22.00 -16.21
N PHE A 18 -31.25 23.27 -16.26
CA PHE A 18 -31.34 24.16 -15.11
C PHE A 18 -32.59 25.03 -15.33
N ILE A 19 -33.40 25.19 -14.28
CA ILE A 19 -34.73 25.84 -14.20
C ILE A 19 -35.89 24.83 -14.28
N SER A 20 -36.12 24.08 -13.18
CA SER A 20 -37.45 23.73 -12.61
C SER A 20 -37.43 22.52 -11.65
N SER A 21 -36.52 22.50 -10.67
CA SER A 21 -36.76 21.73 -9.42
C SER A 21 -36.18 22.45 -8.21
N GLN A 22 -36.79 23.60 -7.88
CA GLN A 22 -36.94 23.99 -6.48
C GLN A 22 -37.95 23.03 -5.86
N PHE A 23 -37.83 22.74 -4.55
CA PHE A 23 -38.41 21.62 -3.80
C PHE A 23 -37.63 20.32 -4.09
N TRP A 24 -36.71 19.84 -3.26
CA TRP A 24 -36.78 19.68 -1.81
C TRP A 24 -35.47 20.14 -1.14
N GLY A 25 -35.61 20.90 -0.05
CA GLY A 25 -34.49 21.37 0.73
C GLY A 25 -33.84 20.26 1.55
N PHE A 26 -32.52 20.25 1.57
CA PHE A 26 -31.73 19.96 2.76
C PHE A 26 -30.45 20.79 2.66
N SER A 27 -30.36 21.77 3.55
CA SER A 27 -29.25 22.69 3.75
C SER A 27 -27.99 21.95 4.19
N LEU A 28 -26.89 22.20 3.49
CA LEU A 28 -25.52 21.98 3.93
C LEU A 28 -25.17 23.03 5.00
N PRO A 29 -24.65 22.69 6.18
CA PRO A 29 -23.98 23.67 7.03
C PRO A 29 -22.46 23.48 6.93
N SER A 30 -21.82 24.35 6.17
CA SER A 30 -20.41 24.69 6.34
C SER A 30 -20.28 25.71 7.48
N SER A 31 -19.42 25.38 8.44
CA SER A 31 -18.75 26.21 9.46
C SER A 31 -19.60 26.90 10.55
N ILE A 32 -19.48 26.37 11.77
CA ILE A 32 -19.21 27.21 12.95
C ILE A 32 -17.83 26.80 13.47
N ILE A 33 -16.88 27.72 13.31
CA ILE A 33 -15.61 27.74 14.05
C ILE A 33 -15.91 28.42 15.39
N GLN A 34 -15.32 27.85 16.45
CA GLN A 34 -14.99 28.46 17.74
C GLN A 34 -16.02 28.38 18.86
N GLN A 35 -15.84 27.40 19.75
CA GLN A 35 -15.81 27.65 21.20
C GLN A 35 -14.71 26.76 21.84
N ASN A 36 -13.70 27.42 22.43
CA ASN A 36 -12.94 27.12 23.67
C ASN A 36 -12.31 25.71 23.80
N LEU A 37 -10.99 25.51 23.91
CA LEU A 37 -10.02 26.13 24.84
C LEU A 37 -10.61 26.40 26.23
N GLU A 38 -10.84 25.34 27.00
CA GLU A 38 -10.43 25.20 28.41
C GLU A 38 -11.01 23.92 29.03
N GLY A 39 -10.14 23.12 29.65
CA GLY A 39 -10.44 22.31 30.84
C GLY A 39 -11.41 21.13 30.75
N PHE A 40 -10.87 19.91 30.75
CA PHE A 40 -11.41 18.88 31.65
C PHE A 40 -10.25 18.08 32.25
N LYS A 41 -9.90 18.47 33.49
CA LYS A 41 -9.13 17.63 34.40
C LYS A 41 -10.17 17.05 35.35
N ASP A 42 -10.41 15.76 35.25
CA ASP A 42 -11.19 14.99 36.21
C ASP A 42 -10.57 13.59 36.33
N PRO A 43 -10.89 12.83 37.39
CA PRO A 43 -9.92 12.33 38.35
C PRO A 43 -9.37 10.96 37.94
N GLU A 44 -8.30 10.56 38.62
CA GLU A 44 -7.73 9.22 38.54
C GLU A 44 -8.80 8.11 38.62
N ASP A 45 -9.02 7.44 37.50
CA ASP A 45 -9.32 6.02 37.49
C ASP A 45 -8.38 5.36 36.46
N GLY A 46 -7.71 4.30 36.89
CA GLY A 46 -6.47 3.78 36.32
C GLY A 46 -6.62 3.00 35.01
N PHE A 47 -7.32 3.55 34.02
CA PHE A 47 -7.29 3.05 32.65
C PHE A 47 -6.33 3.90 31.82
N HIS A 48 -5.13 3.37 31.55
CA HIS A 48 -4.18 3.99 30.63
C HIS A 48 -4.76 4.03 29.22
N GLU A 49 -5.47 5.09 28.86
CA GLU A 49 -6.00 5.26 27.50
C GLU A 49 -4.84 5.54 26.54
N ILE A 50 -4.51 4.54 25.72
CA ILE A 50 -3.47 4.66 24.70
C ILE A 50 -3.98 5.55 23.55
N HIS A 51 -3.61 6.83 23.56
CA HIS A 51 -3.85 7.74 22.44
C HIS A 51 -2.83 7.55 21.30
N CYS A 52 -2.87 6.40 20.61
CA CYS A 52 -2.02 6.13 19.46
C CYS A 52 -2.85 5.81 18.22
N SER A 53 -2.62 6.51 17.11
CA SER A 53 -3.29 6.20 15.85
C SER A 53 -2.65 4.99 15.17
N ARG A 54 -3.32 3.83 15.19
CA ARG A 54 -2.85 2.57 14.56
C ARG A 54 -2.44 2.72 13.09
N GLU A 55 -3.30 3.31 12.26
CA GLU A 55 -3.04 3.45 10.81
C GLU A 55 -1.78 4.28 10.53
N ARG A 56 -1.66 5.45 11.18
CA ARG A 56 -0.45 6.29 11.11
C ARG A 56 0.79 5.55 11.63
N SER A 57 0.68 4.77 12.71
CA SER A 57 1.78 3.94 13.23
C SER A 57 2.25 2.90 12.21
N ARG A 58 1.32 2.23 11.52
CA ARG A 58 1.61 1.28 10.43
C ARG A 58 2.37 1.95 9.28
N VAL A 59 1.96 3.15 8.89
CA VAL A 59 2.62 3.94 7.85
C VAL A 59 4.03 4.36 8.28
N ALA A 60 4.18 4.87 9.50
CA ALA A 60 5.48 5.23 10.06
C ALA A 60 6.44 4.04 10.04
N TRP A 61 5.98 2.86 10.49
CA TRP A 61 6.79 1.65 10.44
C TRP A 61 7.20 1.27 9.02
N LYS A 62 6.28 1.35 8.05
CA LYS A 62 6.59 1.07 6.64
C LYS A 62 7.70 1.97 6.12
N ILE A 63 7.65 3.28 6.44
CA ILE A 63 8.70 4.24 6.07
C ILE A 63 10.02 3.88 6.75
N ILE A 64 10.02 3.57 8.04
CA ILE A 64 11.22 3.15 8.79
C ILE A 64 11.83 1.89 8.17
N GLN A 65 11.01 0.89 7.85
CA GLN A 65 11.46 -0.36 7.24
C GLN A 65 12.06 -0.14 5.85
N GLU A 66 11.51 0.80 5.09
CA GLU A 66 11.95 1.07 3.72
C GLU A 66 13.20 1.96 3.65
N TYR A 67 13.31 2.94 4.55
CA TYR A 67 14.35 3.98 4.48
C TYR A 67 15.45 3.85 5.53
N LEU A 68 15.15 3.35 6.75
CA LEU A 68 16.12 3.29 7.84
C LEU A 68 16.73 1.89 7.99
N MET A 69 15.90 0.86 8.08
CA MET A 69 16.35 -0.51 8.37
C MET A 69 17.40 -1.07 7.40
N PRO A 70 17.35 -0.80 6.07
CA PRO A 70 18.38 -1.31 5.15
C PRO A 70 19.80 -0.85 5.50
N TYR A 71 19.94 0.32 6.12
CA TYR A 71 21.23 0.85 6.56
C TYR A 71 21.66 0.26 7.89
N VAL A 72 20.72 0.10 8.83
CA VAL A 72 20.97 -0.58 10.11
C VAL A 72 21.48 -2.00 9.86
N GLU A 73 20.83 -2.73 8.95
CA GLU A 73 21.21 -4.08 8.54
C GLU A 73 22.56 -4.11 7.83
N LYS A 74 22.81 -3.16 6.91
CA LYS A 74 24.08 -3.05 6.18
C LYS A 74 25.27 -2.81 7.12
N GLU A 75 25.08 -1.96 8.12
CA GLU A 75 26.09 -1.65 9.15
C GLU A 75 26.15 -2.72 10.25
N ARG A 76 25.30 -3.76 10.16
CA ARG A 76 25.12 -4.83 11.17
C ARG A 76 24.93 -4.27 12.57
N TYR A 77 24.22 -3.15 12.67
CA TYR A 77 24.01 -2.44 13.90
C TYR A 77 22.79 -3.00 14.63
N GLN A 78 22.93 -3.22 15.94
CA GLN A 78 21.82 -3.59 16.81
C GLN A 78 21.28 -2.34 17.48
N LEU A 79 20.01 -2.05 17.25
CA LEU A 79 19.34 -0.92 17.88
C LEU A 79 19.29 -1.14 19.40
N PRO A 80 19.59 -0.12 20.23
CA PRO A 80 19.39 -0.20 21.66
C PRO A 80 17.92 -0.49 22.01
N SER A 81 17.66 -1.25 23.07
CA SER A 81 16.29 -1.50 23.56
C SER A 81 15.56 -0.22 23.99
N THR A 82 16.27 0.87 24.26
CA THR A 82 15.70 2.18 24.57
C THR A 82 15.30 2.98 23.33
N CYS A 83 15.72 2.56 22.14
CA CYS A 83 15.46 3.27 20.89
C CYS A 83 13.97 3.20 20.52
N ARG A 84 13.37 4.34 20.20
CA ARG A 84 11.94 4.42 19.87
C ARG A 84 11.54 3.57 18.65
N VAL A 85 12.43 3.42 17.66
CA VAL A 85 12.17 2.61 16.46
C VAL A 85 12.61 1.15 16.61
N HIS A 86 12.99 0.73 17.82
CA HIS A 86 13.24 -0.69 18.10
C HIS A 86 11.96 -1.50 17.85
N ARG A 87 12.09 -2.70 17.26
CA ARG A 87 10.94 -3.55 16.88
C ARG A 87 10.01 -3.82 18.06
N ASP A 88 10.60 -4.19 19.19
CA ASP A 88 9.87 -4.58 20.42
C ASP A 88 9.23 -3.38 21.14
N ASN A 89 9.60 -2.17 20.75
CA ASN A 89 9.04 -0.96 21.33
C ASN A 89 7.81 -0.46 20.58
N ASP A 90 7.46 -0.97 19.39
CA ASP A 90 6.22 -0.55 18.74
C ASP A 90 5.02 -1.22 19.43
N ILE A 91 4.15 -0.39 19.99
CA ILE A 91 2.96 -0.81 20.72
C ILE A 91 2.03 -1.73 19.93
N TYR A 92 1.95 -1.57 18.61
CA TYR A 92 1.07 -2.39 17.75
C TYR A 92 1.81 -3.54 17.06
N ARG A 93 3.13 -3.69 17.26
CA ARG A 93 3.97 -4.66 16.52
C ARG A 93 3.39 -6.06 16.54
N GLU A 94 3.11 -6.56 17.74
CA GLU A 94 2.63 -7.93 17.95
C GLU A 94 1.30 -8.17 17.24
N GLN A 95 0.36 -7.23 17.34
CA GLN A 95 -0.95 -7.37 16.69
C GLN A 95 -0.85 -7.29 15.16
N GLU A 96 -0.01 -6.40 14.62
CA GLU A 96 0.19 -6.27 13.17
C GLU A 96 0.88 -7.51 12.58
N GLU A 97 1.81 -8.14 13.31
CA GLU A 97 2.45 -9.41 12.89
C GLU A 97 1.48 -10.60 12.93
N HIS A 98 0.45 -10.53 13.77
CA HIS A 98 -0.60 -11.55 13.88
C HIS A 98 -1.80 -11.28 12.96
N LYS A 99 -1.67 -10.41 11.96
CA LYS A 99 -2.63 -10.30 10.87
C LYS A 99 -2.34 -11.35 9.82
N LEU A 100 -3.29 -12.26 9.63
CA LEU A 100 -3.19 -13.29 8.61
C LEU A 100 -4.10 -12.92 7.45
N ARG A 101 -3.56 -12.81 6.25
CA ARG A 101 -4.36 -12.70 5.03
C ARG A 101 -4.45 -14.09 4.42
N SER A 102 -5.55 -14.79 4.70
CA SER A 102 -5.76 -16.18 4.27
C SER A 102 -6.15 -16.26 2.80
N ASP A 103 -7.01 -15.35 2.34
CA ASP A 103 -7.43 -15.23 0.93
C ASP A 103 -7.44 -13.77 0.47
N ILE A 104 -7.70 -13.52 -0.81
CA ILE A 104 -7.75 -12.16 -1.39
C ILE A 104 -8.73 -11.27 -0.61
N ASN A 105 -9.84 -11.84 -0.11
CA ASN A 105 -10.93 -11.16 0.58
C ASN A 105 -11.13 -11.65 2.03
N GLU A 106 -10.18 -12.36 2.62
CA GLU A 106 -10.31 -12.88 3.98
C GLU A 106 -9.10 -12.52 4.84
N TRP A 107 -9.37 -11.79 5.91
CA TRP A 107 -8.45 -11.44 6.99
C TRP A 107 -8.76 -12.25 8.23
N ARG A 108 -7.76 -12.83 8.87
CA ARG A 108 -7.92 -13.61 10.09
C ARG A 108 -7.07 -13.07 11.23
N CYS A 109 -7.65 -13.08 12.43
CA CYS A 109 -6.94 -12.78 13.65
C CYS A 109 -6.00 -13.94 14.01
N GLY A 110 -4.71 -13.66 14.17
CA GLY A 110 -3.70 -14.66 14.53
C GLY A 110 -3.90 -15.28 15.91
N PHE A 111 -4.53 -14.56 16.85
CA PHE A 111 -4.76 -15.01 18.23
C PHE A 111 -5.97 -15.94 18.36
N CYS A 112 -7.16 -15.51 17.92
CA CYS A 112 -8.41 -16.27 18.10
C CYS A 112 -8.98 -16.88 16.81
N LYS A 113 -8.28 -16.73 15.68
CA LYS A 113 -8.62 -17.30 14.37
C LYS A 113 -9.96 -16.82 13.76
N LYS A 114 -10.61 -15.79 14.33
CA LYS A 114 -11.79 -15.16 13.73
C LYS A 114 -11.46 -14.53 12.37
N ALA A 115 -12.37 -14.72 11.41
CA ALA A 115 -12.27 -14.19 10.06
C ALA A 115 -13.08 -12.91 9.87
N PHE A 116 -12.59 -12.04 8.99
CA PHE A 116 -13.11 -10.73 8.65
C PHE A 116 -12.93 -10.51 7.15
N TYR A 117 -13.86 -9.80 6.53
CA TYR A 117 -13.81 -9.56 5.08
C TYR A 117 -12.90 -8.37 4.71
N GLU A 118 -12.67 -7.43 5.63
CA GLU A 118 -11.75 -6.30 5.44
C GLU A 118 -10.83 -6.11 6.65
N GLU A 119 -9.64 -5.55 6.39
CA GLU A 119 -8.62 -5.28 7.42
C GLU A 119 -9.14 -4.35 8.51
N LYS A 120 -9.97 -3.35 8.16
CA LYS A 120 -10.52 -2.38 9.12
C LYS A 120 -11.36 -3.04 10.23
N TYR A 121 -12.05 -4.14 9.92
CA TYR A 121 -12.83 -4.87 10.93
C TYR A 121 -11.94 -5.74 11.81
N LEU A 122 -10.85 -6.25 11.25
CA LEU A 122 -9.83 -6.94 12.04
C LEU A 122 -9.13 -5.96 12.99
N ASP A 123 -8.82 -4.75 12.55
CA ASP A 123 -8.26 -3.68 13.39
C ASP A 123 -9.20 -3.34 14.56
N LYS A 124 -10.48 -3.09 14.28
CA LYS A 124 -11.49 -2.86 15.32
C LYS A 124 -11.63 -4.05 16.28
N HIS A 125 -11.48 -5.28 15.78
CA HIS A 125 -11.47 -6.48 16.61
C HIS A 125 -10.24 -6.51 17.53
N PHE A 126 -9.05 -6.11 17.07
CA PHE A 126 -7.88 -6.01 17.95
C PHE A 126 -8.08 -4.97 19.06
N ASP A 127 -8.61 -3.80 18.71
CA ASP A 127 -8.84 -2.71 19.66
C ASP A 127 -9.83 -3.09 20.77
N SER A 128 -10.81 -3.95 20.47
CA SER A 128 -11.85 -4.35 21.43
C SER A 128 -11.61 -5.67 22.15
N ARG A 129 -11.00 -6.67 21.48
CA ARG A 129 -10.87 -8.04 22.01
C ARG A 129 -9.45 -8.43 22.41
N HIS A 130 -8.46 -7.70 21.91
CA HIS A 130 -7.04 -7.98 22.14
C HIS A 130 -6.29 -6.75 22.66
N TYR A 131 -7.00 -5.79 23.23
CA TYR A 131 -6.42 -4.59 23.85
C TYR A 131 -5.37 -4.94 24.91
N ASN A 132 -5.66 -5.97 25.72
CA ASN A 132 -4.77 -6.44 26.79
C ASN A 132 -3.43 -7.02 26.31
N LEU A 133 -3.28 -7.31 25.01
CA LEU A 133 -2.03 -7.75 24.41
C LEU A 133 -1.11 -6.57 24.03
N LEU A 134 -1.56 -5.33 24.21
CA LEU A 134 -0.72 -4.16 24.01
C LEU A 134 0.21 -4.00 25.21
N ASN A 135 1.51 -3.82 24.95
CA ASN A 135 2.48 -3.44 25.97
C ASN A 135 2.32 -1.95 26.29
N ALA A 136 1.25 -1.59 27.01
CA ALA A 136 0.90 -0.19 27.29
C ALA A 136 1.97 0.54 28.13
N SER A 137 2.71 -0.18 28.98
CA SER A 137 3.70 0.41 29.90
C SER A 137 5.02 0.78 29.21
N HIS A 138 5.49 -0.04 28.27
CA HIS A 138 6.79 0.17 27.61
C HIS A 138 6.68 0.52 26.13
N GLY A 139 5.53 0.24 25.51
CA GLY A 139 5.25 0.53 24.11
C GLY A 139 5.37 2.01 23.77
N LYS A 140 5.90 2.28 22.58
CA LYS A 140 6.05 3.60 21.99
C LYS A 140 5.15 3.69 20.77
N CYS A 141 4.42 4.79 20.67
CA CYS A 141 3.60 5.07 19.51
C CYS A 141 4.49 5.56 18.35
N LEU A 142 4.55 4.82 17.24
CA LEU A 142 5.30 5.29 16.05
C LEU A 142 4.56 6.40 15.30
N ALA A 143 3.25 6.56 15.51
CA ALA A 143 2.50 7.66 14.91
C ALA A 143 3.04 9.05 15.33
N ASP A 144 3.69 9.14 16.49
CA ASP A 144 4.36 10.36 16.96
C ASP A 144 5.48 10.81 16.01
N LEU A 145 6.08 9.88 15.26
CA LEU A 145 7.12 10.16 14.29
C LEU A 145 6.56 10.68 12.96
N CYS A 146 5.25 10.62 12.75
CA CYS A 146 4.66 10.96 11.45
C CYS A 146 4.84 12.42 11.03
N GLY A 147 5.02 13.35 11.97
CA GLY A 147 5.36 14.73 11.64
C GLY A 147 6.69 14.81 10.91
N ALA A 148 7.71 14.08 11.38
CA ALA A 148 9.04 14.05 10.81
C ALA A 148 9.17 13.11 9.60
N LEU A 149 8.47 11.97 9.63
CA LEU A 149 8.45 10.99 8.53
C LEU A 149 7.51 11.39 7.38
N HIS A 150 6.70 12.43 7.58
CA HIS A 150 5.67 12.86 6.64
C HIS A 150 4.70 11.73 6.23
N CYS A 151 4.17 10.98 7.19
CA CYS A 151 3.24 9.86 6.91
C CYS A 151 2.07 10.27 6.01
N ASP A 152 1.55 11.50 6.19
CA ASP A 152 0.41 12.02 5.43
C ASP A 152 0.70 12.08 3.92
N LEU A 153 1.96 12.28 3.51
CA LEU A 153 2.35 12.24 2.09
C LEU A 153 2.34 10.83 1.48
N VAL A 154 2.39 9.80 2.32
CA VAL A 154 2.38 8.39 1.89
C VAL A 154 0.96 7.84 1.84
N VAL A 155 0.07 8.33 2.72
CA VAL A 155 -1.35 7.94 2.78
C VAL A 155 -2.17 8.70 1.73
N ASP A 156 -1.99 10.02 1.65
CA ASP A 156 -2.78 10.87 0.76
C ASP A 156 -1.96 11.28 -0.47
N THR A 157 -2.30 10.69 -1.63
CA THR A 157 -1.69 11.07 -2.92
C THR A 157 -2.16 12.45 -3.43
N ALA A 158 -3.19 13.04 -2.80
CA ALA A 158 -3.74 14.34 -3.15
C ALA A 158 -3.11 15.46 -2.32
N ARG A 159 -2.05 16.07 -2.86
CA ARG A 159 -1.38 17.23 -2.24
C ARG A 159 -2.29 18.46 -2.23
N LEU A 160 -2.63 18.95 -1.04
CA LEU A 160 -2.62 20.40 -0.81
C LEU A 160 -1.18 20.77 -0.43
N LYS A 161 -0.48 21.46 -1.33
CA LYS A 161 0.82 22.08 -1.00
C LYS A 161 0.53 23.17 0.05
N SER A 162 0.64 22.84 1.33
CA SER A 162 0.59 23.83 2.39
C SER A 162 1.92 24.59 2.45
N LYS A 163 1.86 25.87 2.81
CA LYS A 163 3.06 26.68 3.06
C LYS A 163 3.87 26.06 4.20
N CYS A 164 5.19 26.08 4.08
CA CYS A 164 6.08 25.59 5.13
C CYS A 164 5.80 26.31 6.46
N ASN A 165 5.49 25.55 7.51
CA ASN A 165 5.38 26.07 8.86
C ASN A 165 6.75 25.92 9.58
N PRO A 166 7.45 27.02 9.89
CA PRO A 166 8.78 26.96 10.48
C PRO A 166 8.78 26.33 11.89
N ALA A 167 7.72 26.51 12.67
CA ALA A 167 7.61 25.92 14.00
C ALA A 167 7.48 24.40 13.94
N ALA A 168 6.65 23.90 13.00
CA ALA A 168 6.51 22.46 12.77
C ALA A 168 7.82 21.85 12.25
N ALA A 169 8.52 22.53 11.35
CA ALA A 169 9.82 22.11 10.85
C ALA A 169 10.87 22.03 11.98
N ALA A 170 10.93 23.03 12.86
CA ALA A 170 11.82 23.03 14.01
C ALA A 170 11.50 21.88 14.99
N LYS A 171 10.21 21.65 15.29
CA LYS A 171 9.77 20.52 16.13
C LYS A 171 10.19 19.18 15.53
N ASN A 172 9.94 18.98 14.23
CA ASN A 172 10.29 17.74 13.53
C ASN A 172 11.81 17.53 13.48
N ARG A 173 12.59 18.61 13.33
CA ARG A 173 14.05 18.56 13.40
C ARG A 173 14.51 18.05 14.76
N HIS A 174 14.02 18.62 15.86
CA HIS A 174 14.37 18.15 17.21
C HIS A 174 13.95 16.71 17.46
N LEU A 175 12.80 16.29 16.91
CA LEU A 175 12.37 14.90 16.98
C LEU A 175 13.36 13.95 16.28
N CYS A 176 13.83 14.30 15.08
CA CYS A 176 14.86 13.55 14.37
C CYS A 176 16.19 13.52 15.13
N GLU A 177 16.63 14.66 15.68
CA GLU A 177 17.87 14.75 16.47
C GLU A 177 17.78 13.86 17.73
N SER A 178 16.68 13.92 18.46
CA SER A 178 16.44 13.07 19.63
C SER A 178 16.40 11.58 19.24
N LEU A 179 15.81 11.25 18.10
CA LEU A 179 15.80 9.87 17.60
C LEU A 179 17.22 9.41 17.29
N ALA A 180 17.99 10.20 16.55
CA ALA A 180 19.37 9.88 16.19
C ALA A 180 20.26 9.69 17.44
N ASN A 181 20.14 10.57 18.43
CA ASN A 181 20.89 10.49 19.67
C ASN A 181 20.52 9.23 20.49
N SER A 182 19.24 8.90 20.58
CA SER A 182 18.76 7.74 21.37
C SER A 182 19.02 6.39 20.69
N CYS A 183 18.93 6.34 19.36
CA CYS A 183 19.05 5.11 18.58
C CYS A 183 20.45 4.86 18.05
N PHE A 184 21.23 5.92 17.77
CA PHE A 184 22.56 5.85 17.18
C PHE A 184 23.58 6.71 17.96
N PRO A 185 23.77 6.51 19.26
CA PRO A 185 24.68 7.34 20.04
C PRO A 185 26.13 7.23 19.53
N VAL A 186 26.76 8.39 19.26
CA VAL A 186 28.09 8.50 18.62
C VAL A 186 29.21 7.79 19.39
N ASN A 187 29.04 7.58 20.69
CA ASN A 187 29.99 6.90 21.57
C ASN A 187 29.89 5.37 21.53
N LYS A 188 28.88 4.78 20.88
CA LYS A 188 28.70 3.32 20.76
C LYS A 188 29.39 2.71 19.53
N GLY A 189 30.45 3.35 19.05
CA GLY A 189 31.33 2.82 18.02
C GLY A 189 31.09 3.39 16.62
N PRO A 190 31.91 2.95 15.64
CA PRO A 190 31.97 3.59 14.32
C PRO A 190 30.70 3.39 13.49
N SER A 191 30.00 2.25 13.63
CA SER A 191 28.72 2.01 12.94
C SER A 191 27.61 2.95 13.44
N ALA A 192 27.51 3.15 14.75
CA ALA A 192 26.55 4.10 15.35
C ALA A 192 26.85 5.53 14.87
N ASN A 193 28.12 5.93 14.85
CA ASN A 193 28.51 7.25 14.37
C ASN A 193 28.16 7.48 12.89
N ARG A 194 28.35 6.47 12.02
CA ARG A 194 27.94 6.54 10.60
C ARG A 194 26.42 6.70 10.43
N LEU A 195 25.64 5.98 11.25
CA LEU A 195 24.18 6.03 11.23
C LEU A 195 23.63 7.33 11.84
N HIS A 196 24.33 7.92 12.82
CA HIS A 196 23.97 9.19 13.46
C HIS A 196 24.09 10.38 12.50
N GLY A 197 25.27 10.53 11.89
CA GLY A 197 25.59 11.70 11.06
C GLY A 197 25.02 11.64 9.64
N GLY A 198 24.34 10.55 9.28
CA GLY A 198 23.78 10.35 7.94
C GLY A 198 24.87 10.37 6.86
N SER A 199 25.53 9.24 6.61
CA SER A 199 26.45 9.14 5.47
C SER A 199 25.70 9.31 4.13
N LYS A 200 25.69 10.54 3.60
CA LYS A 200 25.03 11.00 2.35
C LYS A 200 23.49 10.93 2.39
N PRO A 201 22.78 11.87 1.73
CA PRO A 201 21.32 11.87 1.72
C PRO A 201 20.79 10.53 1.21
N LEU A 202 19.77 10.03 1.89
CA LEU A 202 19.03 8.77 1.75
C LEU A 202 18.34 8.62 0.36
N SER A 203 19.08 8.83 -0.72
CA SER A 203 18.67 8.60 -2.10
C SER A 203 18.78 7.11 -2.44
N GLN A 204 18.30 6.24 -1.55
CA GLN A 204 17.84 4.94 -2.01
C GLN A 204 16.38 5.11 -2.37
N LYS A 205 16.15 5.28 -3.68
CA LYS A 205 14.82 5.06 -4.24
C LYS A 205 14.35 3.68 -3.75
N PRO A 206 13.05 3.53 -3.43
CA PRO A 206 12.45 2.24 -3.12
C PRO A 206 13.07 1.16 -3.99
N LYS A 207 13.58 0.07 -3.40
CA LYS A 207 13.94 -1.12 -4.18
C LYS A 207 12.65 -1.58 -4.87
N LYS A 208 12.44 -1.12 -6.11
CA LYS A 208 11.37 -1.61 -6.99
C LYS A 208 11.52 -3.13 -6.97
N ARG A 209 10.49 -3.85 -6.48
CA ARG A 209 10.39 -5.31 -6.66
C ARG A 209 10.84 -5.60 -8.08
N SER A 210 11.87 -6.44 -8.23
CA SER A 210 12.64 -6.57 -9.47
C SER A 210 11.70 -6.68 -10.66
N ILE A 211 11.47 -5.55 -11.35
CA ILE A 211 10.57 -5.47 -12.52
C ILE A 211 11.05 -6.47 -13.58
N VAL A 212 12.36 -6.73 -13.58
CA VAL A 212 13.04 -7.75 -14.38
C VAL A 212 12.42 -9.14 -14.18
N TYR A 213 12.08 -9.54 -12.94
CA TYR A 213 11.44 -10.83 -12.69
C TYR A 213 10.02 -10.90 -13.28
N ILE A 214 9.25 -9.82 -13.18
CA ILE A 214 7.90 -9.74 -13.76
C ILE A 214 7.99 -9.81 -15.29
N ILE A 215 8.91 -9.07 -15.91
CA ILE A 215 9.15 -9.10 -17.36
C ILE A 215 9.58 -10.50 -17.79
N PHE A 216 10.54 -11.12 -17.09
CA PHE A 216 11.00 -12.47 -17.40
C PHE A 216 9.85 -13.49 -17.30
N SER A 217 9.04 -13.41 -16.25
CA SER A 217 7.87 -14.27 -16.06
C SER A 217 6.85 -14.14 -17.18
N ILE A 218 6.56 -12.91 -17.64
CA ILE A 218 5.63 -12.67 -18.75
C ILE A 218 6.21 -13.21 -20.06
N THR A 219 7.49 -12.96 -20.35
CA THR A 219 8.17 -13.44 -21.56
C THR A 219 8.13 -14.96 -21.66
N VAL A 220 8.39 -15.67 -20.55
CA VAL A 220 8.33 -17.14 -20.52
C VAL A 220 6.92 -17.65 -20.84
N LEU A 221 5.88 -17.03 -20.28
CA LEU A 221 4.49 -17.41 -20.56
C LEU A 221 4.12 -17.21 -22.03
N VAL A 222 4.56 -16.09 -22.64
CA VAL A 222 4.31 -15.82 -24.07
C VAL A 222 5.04 -16.84 -24.96
N VAL A 223 6.29 -17.16 -24.67
CA VAL A 223 7.06 -18.15 -25.44
C VAL A 223 6.41 -19.53 -25.35
N LEU A 224 5.93 -19.93 -24.17
CA LEU A 224 5.18 -21.18 -24.00
C LEU A 224 3.90 -21.19 -24.84
N LEU A 225 3.11 -20.11 -24.83
CA LEU A 225 1.89 -20.01 -25.64
C LEU A 225 2.19 -20.13 -27.14
N LEU A 226 3.25 -19.48 -27.62
CA LEU A 226 3.67 -19.56 -29.02
C LEU A 226 4.13 -20.98 -29.38
N TYR A 227 4.91 -21.63 -28.50
CA TYR A 227 5.35 -23.01 -28.69
C TYR A 227 4.18 -23.98 -28.81
N TYR A 228 3.22 -23.93 -27.88
CA TYR A 228 2.04 -24.80 -27.93
C TYR A 228 1.15 -24.51 -29.13
N SER A 229 1.01 -23.24 -29.52
CA SER A 229 0.28 -22.85 -30.73
C SER A 229 0.94 -23.40 -31.99
N PHE A 230 2.27 -23.34 -32.08
CA PHE A 230 3.04 -23.92 -33.19
C PHE A 230 2.86 -25.44 -33.26
N VAL A 231 3.00 -26.15 -32.14
CA VAL A 231 2.78 -27.61 -32.08
C VAL A 231 1.35 -27.97 -32.47
N TYR A 232 0.36 -27.20 -32.03
CA TYR A 232 -1.04 -27.39 -32.41
C TYR A 232 -1.25 -27.22 -33.91
N LEU A 233 -0.71 -26.15 -34.51
CA LEU A 233 -0.80 -25.90 -35.95
C LEU A 233 -0.05 -26.95 -36.77
N PHE A 234 1.12 -27.41 -36.29
CA PHE A 234 1.90 -28.46 -36.95
C PHE A 234 1.18 -29.80 -36.93
N ARG A 235 0.62 -30.21 -35.77
CA ARG A 235 -0.22 -31.41 -35.65
C ARG A 235 -1.47 -31.31 -36.52
N ARG A 236 -2.12 -30.14 -36.56
CA ARG A 236 -3.29 -29.89 -37.42
C ARG A 236 -2.91 -29.94 -38.90
N GLY A 237 -1.76 -29.39 -39.28
CA GLY A 237 -1.23 -29.41 -40.64
C GLY A 237 -0.89 -30.82 -41.12
N LEU A 238 -0.22 -31.62 -40.28
CA LEU A 238 0.03 -33.04 -40.54
C LEU A 238 -1.28 -33.83 -40.69
N LYS A 239 -2.28 -33.56 -39.84
CA LYS A 239 -3.62 -34.19 -39.95
C LYS A 239 -4.32 -33.81 -41.26
N ARG A 240 -4.25 -32.55 -41.69
CA ARG A 240 -4.82 -32.07 -42.96
C ARG A 240 -4.13 -32.72 -44.18
N ARG A 241 -2.79 -32.76 -44.17
CA ARG A 241 -1.98 -33.41 -45.23
C ARG A 241 -2.25 -34.92 -45.34
N SER A 242 -2.46 -35.61 -44.21
CA SER A 242 -2.85 -37.02 -44.22
C SER A 242 -4.24 -37.26 -44.82
N GLN A 243 -5.19 -36.34 -44.61
CA GLN A 243 -6.53 -36.41 -45.19
C GLN A 243 -6.53 -36.12 -46.69
N ASP A 244 -5.73 -35.16 -47.15
CA ASP A 244 -5.59 -34.84 -48.59
C ASP A 244 -4.92 -35.99 -49.36
N LEU A 245 -3.88 -36.62 -48.79
CA LEU A 245 -3.26 -37.82 -49.37
C LEU A 245 -4.26 -39.00 -49.44
N LYS A 246 -5.10 -39.18 -48.41
CA LYS A 246 -6.15 -40.22 -48.40
C LYS A 246 -7.22 -39.96 -49.46
N ARG A 247 -7.55 -38.70 -49.74
CA ARG A 247 -8.50 -38.29 -50.79
C ARG A 247 -7.92 -38.53 -52.20
N ILE A 248 -6.63 -38.25 -52.42
CA ILE A 248 -5.95 -38.52 -53.70
C ILE A 248 -5.87 -40.04 -53.98
N ARG A 249 -5.58 -40.87 -52.95
CA ARG A 249 -5.51 -42.33 -53.10
C ARG A 249 -6.84 -42.96 -53.56
N HIS A 250 -7.98 -42.38 -53.18
CA HIS A 250 -9.30 -42.90 -53.55
C HIS A 250 -9.70 -42.59 -55.01
N ASN A 251 -9.11 -41.55 -55.61
CA ASN A 251 -9.41 -41.14 -56.98
C ASN A 251 -8.60 -41.90 -58.05
N GLY A 252 -7.53 -42.62 -57.66
CA GLY A 252 -6.65 -43.36 -58.56
C GLY A 252 -7.06 -44.80 -58.90
N LEU A 253 -8.10 -45.34 -58.27
CA LEU A 253 -8.59 -46.72 -58.50
C LEU A 253 -9.97 -46.72 -59.19
N LYS A 254 -10.03 -46.23 -60.44
CA LYS A 254 -11.08 -46.67 -61.38
C LYS A 254 -10.51 -47.81 -62.23
N LYS A 255 -10.98 -49.02 -61.97
CA LYS A 255 -10.67 -50.22 -62.78
C LYS A 255 -11.17 -50.00 -64.21
N LYS A 256 -10.32 -50.25 -65.22
CA LYS A 256 -10.75 -50.38 -66.61
C LYS A 256 -11.57 -51.68 -66.74
N PRO A 257 -12.76 -51.66 -67.36
CA PRO A 257 -13.47 -52.89 -67.67
C PRO A 257 -12.75 -53.62 -68.82
N PHE A 258 -12.68 -54.95 -68.69
CA PHE A 258 -12.42 -55.87 -69.79
C PHE A 258 -13.72 -56.10 -70.56
#